data_AF-A0A3D4AKF4-F1
#
_entry.id   AF-A0A3D4AKF4-F1
#
_cell.length_a   1.000
_cell.length_b   1.000
_cell.length_c   1.000
_cell.angle_alpha   90.00
_cell.angle_beta   90.00
_cell.angle_gamma   90.00
#
_symmetry.space_group_name_H-M   'P 1'
#
loop_
_entity.id
_entity.type
_entity.pdbx_description
1 polymer ?
#
loop_
_entity_poly.entity_id
_entity_poly.type
_entity_poly.pdbx_seq_one_letter_code
_entity_poly.pdbx_strand_id
1 'polypeptide(L)'
;MFKCKKILCHILLSATILSFMPQHSEAKMESYIAVGEYAISDNETLQQGEDNAVKEALRNISEQLGVIVASNTKVENAVVTRDEIITFSSSFLKVQNKVIKRSIDADGDIHVFAHITATADPDLVLSELNQLAISRFKNNQGGVQPPSGNTPTQPQGKVQSVEEYAVQKHLSKKGFFRYLLSNGYPRDKATYTSEHAAIDWNNNALEKAKEYLSRGYYAKKGIYTQLLSPNDGFTREEAFYAMTNVPADWNNQALGKARQYSQMGWTANKISQRLSIEGFSNEEVHFAMSHI
;
A
#
# COMPACT_ATOMS: atom_id res chain seq x y z
N MET A 1 70.45 -2.75 53.47
CA MET A 1 70.23 -3.74 52.39
C MET A 1 69.11 -3.22 51.49
N PHE A 2 69.41 -3.00 50.20
CA PHE A 2 68.58 -3.07 48.98
C PHE A 2 67.09 -2.64 49.04
N LYS A 3 66.47 -1.85 48.16
CA LYS A 3 66.75 -1.09 46.91
C LYS A 3 65.45 -0.27 46.70
N CYS A 4 65.45 1.06 46.57
CA CYS A 4 65.54 1.85 45.33
C CYS A 4 64.46 1.58 44.25
N LYS A 5 63.56 2.57 44.03
CA LYS A 5 63.00 3.11 42.76
C LYS A 5 61.72 3.91 43.10
N LYS A 6 61.64 5.25 43.07
CA LYS A 6 61.82 6.25 42.00
C LYS A 6 60.98 5.98 40.73
N ILE A 7 60.07 6.93 40.48
CA ILE A 7 59.66 7.48 39.17
C ILE A 7 58.64 6.63 38.38
N LEU A 8 57.45 7.17 38.05
CA LEU A 8 57.21 7.89 36.79
C LEU A 8 55.72 8.21 36.60
N CYS A 9 55.46 9.48 36.30
CA CYS A 9 54.22 9.99 35.75
C CYS A 9 54.01 9.39 34.35
N HIS A 10 52.94 8.63 34.14
CA HIS A 10 52.50 8.26 32.80
C HIS A 10 51.06 8.67 32.58
N ILE A 11 50.93 9.74 31.78
CA ILE A 11 49.75 10.10 31.00
C ILE A 11 49.43 8.89 30.12
N LEU A 12 48.41 8.12 30.48
CA LEU A 12 47.82 7.12 29.60
C LEU A 12 46.86 7.84 28.66
N LEU A 13 47.38 8.19 27.50
CA LEU A 13 46.61 8.50 26.30
C LEU A 13 45.81 7.23 25.94
N SER A 14 44.57 7.14 26.41
CA SER A 14 43.67 6.08 25.96
C SER A 14 43.28 6.41 24.52
N ALA A 15 44.05 5.87 23.58
CA ALA A 15 43.62 5.74 22.20
C ALA A 15 42.35 4.88 22.20
N THR A 16 41.19 5.53 22.19
CA THR A 16 39.94 4.91 21.74
C THR A 16 40.18 4.48 20.31
N ILE A 17 40.58 3.22 20.15
CA ILE A 17 40.41 2.48 18.92
C ILE A 17 38.89 2.50 18.70
N LEU A 18 38.45 3.44 17.88
CA LEU A 18 37.13 3.42 17.27
C LEU A 18 37.17 2.17 16.38
N SER A 19 36.85 1.02 16.97
CA SER A 19 36.49 -0.18 16.25
C SER A 19 35.28 0.24 15.44
N PHE A 20 35.54 0.62 14.19
CA PHE A 20 34.58 0.73 13.12
C PHE A 20 33.99 -0.67 13.01
N MET A 21 32.97 -0.94 13.83
CA MET A 21 32.17 -2.12 13.65
C MET A 21 31.56 -1.95 12.27
N PRO A 22 31.85 -2.85 11.32
CA PRO A 22 31.07 -2.88 10.10
C PRO A 22 29.62 -2.98 10.57
N GLN A 23 28.80 -2.00 10.20
CA GLN A 23 27.36 -2.17 10.23
C GLN A 23 27.09 -3.31 9.26
N HIS A 24 27.10 -4.53 9.77
CA HIS A 24 26.51 -5.65 9.08
C HIS A 24 25.05 -5.25 8.92
N SER A 25 24.67 -4.97 7.68
CA SER A 25 23.27 -4.88 7.26
C SER A 25 22.68 -6.26 7.49
N GLU A 26 22.20 -6.51 8.71
CA GLU A 26 21.48 -7.72 9.05
C GLU A 26 20.12 -7.62 8.36
N ALA A 27 19.80 -8.60 7.49
CA ALA A 27 18.53 -8.63 6.77
C ALA A 27 17.36 -8.62 7.78
N LYS A 28 16.61 -7.51 7.84
CA LYS A 28 15.47 -7.36 8.75
C LYS A 28 14.28 -8.13 8.17
N MET A 29 14.18 -9.41 8.52
CA MET A 29 13.02 -10.23 8.18
C MET A 29 11.76 -9.65 8.85
N GLU A 30 10.78 -9.22 8.07
CA GLU A 30 9.48 -8.77 8.56
C GLU A 30 8.47 -9.91 8.58
N SER A 31 7.52 -9.86 9.52
CA SER A 31 6.48 -10.87 9.69
C SER A 31 5.13 -10.34 9.25
N TYR A 32 4.43 -11.13 8.45
CA TYR A 32 3.14 -10.82 7.87
C TYR A 32 2.12 -11.87 8.26
N ILE A 33 0.90 -11.40 8.55
CA ILE A 33 -0.21 -12.26 8.91
C ILE A 33 -1.38 -11.92 8.00
N ALA A 34 -1.97 -12.94 7.39
CA ALA A 34 -3.21 -12.81 6.66
C ALA A 34 -4.09 -14.03 6.82
N VAL A 35 -5.37 -13.83 6.52
CA VAL A 35 -6.36 -14.89 6.38
C VAL A 35 -6.79 -14.92 4.92
N GLY A 36 -6.77 -16.10 4.32
CA GLY A 36 -7.42 -16.37 3.06
C GLY A 36 -8.68 -17.16 3.31
N GLU A 37 -9.78 -16.75 2.70
CA GLU A 37 -11.09 -17.37 2.80
C GLU A 37 -11.47 -17.94 1.44
N TYR A 38 -11.98 -19.17 1.42
CA TYR A 38 -12.41 -19.83 0.20
C TYR A 38 -13.63 -20.71 0.46
N ALA A 39 -14.69 -20.49 -0.32
CA ALA A 39 -15.85 -21.37 -0.35
C ALA A 39 -15.61 -22.47 -1.40
N ILE A 40 -15.76 -23.73 -1.00
CA ILE A 40 -15.58 -24.89 -1.88
C ILE A 40 -16.83 -25.05 -2.75
N SER A 41 -16.65 -25.11 -4.07
CA SER A 41 -17.74 -25.44 -4.98
C SER A 41 -18.00 -26.95 -5.07
N ASP A 42 -19.19 -27.33 -5.55
CA ASP A 42 -19.61 -28.74 -5.73
C ASP A 42 -18.65 -29.60 -6.57
N ASN A 43 -17.81 -28.96 -7.39
CA ASN A 43 -16.86 -29.64 -8.29
C ASN A 43 -15.43 -29.67 -7.75
N GLU A 44 -15.20 -29.19 -6.52
CA GLU A 44 -13.88 -29.09 -5.92
C GLU A 44 -13.72 -30.03 -4.72
N THR A 45 -12.51 -30.56 -4.58
CA THR A 45 -12.12 -31.33 -3.40
C THR A 45 -11.83 -30.40 -2.23
N LEU A 46 -11.96 -30.94 -1.02
CA LEU A 46 -11.57 -30.23 0.20
C LEU A 46 -10.11 -29.75 0.15
N GLN A 47 -9.20 -30.57 -0.40
CA GLN A 47 -7.80 -30.20 -0.55
C GLN A 47 -7.62 -28.99 -1.48
N GLN A 48 -8.36 -28.94 -2.60
CA GLN A 48 -8.34 -27.79 -3.51
C GLN A 48 -8.84 -26.52 -2.82
N GLY A 49 -9.88 -26.62 -1.99
CA GLY A 49 -10.35 -25.52 -1.16
C GLY A 49 -9.30 -24.99 -0.19
N GLU A 50 -8.57 -25.89 0.49
CA GLU A 50 -7.46 -25.52 1.36
C GLU A 50 -6.32 -24.85 0.60
N ASP A 51 -5.94 -25.39 -0.55
CA ASP A 51 -4.86 -24.84 -1.37
C ASP A 51 -5.24 -23.44 -1.90
N ASN A 52 -6.51 -23.23 -2.25
CA ASN A 52 -7.02 -21.93 -2.70
C ASN A 52 -7.11 -20.91 -1.55
N ALA A 53 -7.55 -21.33 -0.36
CA ALA A 53 -7.52 -20.48 0.83
C ALA A 53 -6.07 -20.07 1.19
N VAL A 54 -5.12 -20.98 1.09
CA VAL A 54 -3.69 -20.68 1.31
C VAL A 54 -3.16 -19.72 0.24
N LYS A 55 -3.50 -19.92 -1.04
CA LYS A 55 -3.14 -18.99 -2.11
C LYS A 55 -3.67 -17.59 -1.85
N GLU A 56 -4.92 -17.46 -1.41
CA GLU A 56 -5.49 -16.15 -1.12
C GLU A 56 -4.82 -15.48 0.10
N ALA A 57 -4.49 -16.26 1.14
CA ALA A 57 -3.73 -15.76 2.28
C ALA A 57 -2.34 -15.25 1.86
N LEU A 58 -1.61 -16.00 1.02
CA LEU A 58 -0.30 -15.61 0.50
C LEU A 58 -0.37 -14.42 -0.45
N ARG A 59 -1.45 -14.31 -1.25
CA ARG A 59 -1.71 -13.13 -2.09
C ARG A 59 -1.90 -11.90 -1.22
N ASN A 60 -2.72 -12.00 -0.17
CA ASN A 60 -2.94 -10.91 0.79
C ASN A 60 -1.64 -10.47 1.49
N ILE A 61 -0.76 -11.41 1.83
CA ILE A 61 0.57 -11.08 2.37
C ILE A 61 1.45 -10.41 1.33
N SER A 62 1.44 -10.91 0.09
CA SER A 62 2.24 -10.34 -1.02
C SER A 62 1.79 -8.91 -1.37
N GLU A 63 0.50 -8.60 -1.25
CA GLU A 63 -0.02 -7.24 -1.38
C GLU A 63 0.50 -6.33 -0.26
N GLN A 64 0.51 -6.79 1.00
CA GLN A 64 1.07 -6.03 2.13
C GLN A 64 2.56 -5.76 1.95
N LEU A 65 3.32 -6.80 1.59
CA LEU A 65 4.74 -6.72 1.31
C LEU A 65 5.03 -5.76 0.15
N GLY A 66 4.26 -5.85 -0.94
CA GLY A 66 4.36 -4.94 -2.08
C GLY A 66 4.15 -3.46 -1.73
N VAL A 67 3.21 -3.17 -0.81
CA VAL A 67 3.00 -1.80 -0.30
C VAL A 67 4.20 -1.29 0.49
N ILE A 68 4.83 -2.14 1.31
CA ILE A 68 6.02 -1.78 2.09
C ILE A 68 7.22 -1.54 1.18
N VAL A 69 7.48 -2.48 0.27
CA VAL A 69 8.55 -2.41 -0.71
C VAL A 69 8.46 -1.12 -1.55
N ALA A 70 7.26 -0.80 -2.04
CA ALA A 70 7.02 0.44 -2.78
C ALA A 70 7.01 1.70 -1.88
N SER A 71 6.78 1.57 -0.57
CA SER A 71 6.82 2.71 0.36
C SER A 71 8.22 3.16 0.75
N ASN A 72 9.19 2.25 0.74
CA ASN A 72 10.58 2.52 1.12
C ASN A 72 11.44 2.99 -0.06
N THR A 73 10.85 3.22 -1.23
CA THR A 73 11.59 3.64 -2.40
C THR A 73 11.09 4.95 -3.01
N LYS A 74 12.04 5.82 -3.29
CA LYS A 74 11.92 6.82 -4.37
C LYS A 74 12.10 6.08 -5.71
N VAL A 75 11.15 5.23 -6.11
CA VAL A 75 11.22 4.68 -7.47
C VAL A 75 10.71 5.76 -8.42
N GLU A 76 11.65 6.46 -9.06
CA GLU A 76 11.31 7.28 -10.23
C GLU A 76 10.91 6.35 -11.38
N ASN A 77 9.72 6.58 -11.92
CA ASN A 77 9.08 5.91 -13.06
C ASN A 77 8.53 4.49 -12.78
N ALA A 78 7.19 4.41 -12.70
CA ALA A 78 6.37 3.24 -12.43
C ALA A 78 6.44 2.15 -13.53
N VAL A 79 7.52 1.37 -13.60
CA VAL A 79 7.74 0.33 -14.62
C VAL A 79 7.46 -1.10 -14.18
N VAL A 80 7.09 -1.30 -12.91
CA VAL A 80 6.70 -2.62 -12.39
C VAL A 80 5.21 -2.64 -12.11
N THR A 81 4.51 -3.62 -12.68
CA THR A 81 3.06 -3.77 -12.52
C THR A 81 2.72 -4.40 -11.17
N ARG A 82 1.48 -4.24 -10.72
CA ARG A 82 0.99 -4.85 -9.48
C ARG A 82 1.11 -6.37 -9.49
N ASP A 83 0.81 -7.02 -10.61
CA ASP A 83 0.90 -8.48 -10.73
C ASP A 83 2.35 -8.97 -10.63
N GLU A 84 3.30 -8.18 -11.12
CA GLU A 84 4.72 -8.49 -10.91
C GLU A 84 5.14 -8.28 -9.47
N ILE A 85 4.72 -7.19 -8.84
CA ILE A 85 5.00 -6.95 -7.42
C ILE A 85 4.45 -8.11 -6.59
N ILE A 86 3.22 -8.54 -6.83
CA ILE A 86 2.60 -9.68 -6.14
C ILE A 86 3.34 -10.98 -6.45
N THR A 87 3.61 -11.26 -7.72
CA THR A 87 4.28 -12.51 -8.15
C THR A 87 5.69 -12.62 -7.59
N PHE A 88 6.48 -11.54 -7.66
CA PHE A 88 7.81 -11.51 -7.08
C PHE A 88 7.77 -11.54 -5.56
N SER A 89 6.97 -10.69 -4.92
CA SER A 89 6.80 -10.68 -3.46
C SER A 89 6.43 -12.06 -2.93
N SER A 90 5.53 -12.77 -3.61
CA SER A 90 5.13 -14.13 -3.21
C SER A 90 6.28 -15.14 -3.23
N SER A 91 7.26 -14.96 -4.12
CA SER A 91 8.42 -15.84 -4.27
C SER A 91 9.44 -15.69 -3.12
N PHE A 92 9.38 -14.57 -2.38
CA PHE A 92 10.26 -14.29 -1.24
C PHE A 92 9.58 -14.55 0.12
N LEU A 93 8.32 -14.98 0.12
CA LEU A 93 7.62 -15.35 1.35
C LEU A 93 8.11 -16.71 1.88
N LYS A 94 8.55 -16.71 3.13
CA LYS A 94 8.83 -17.90 3.92
C LYS A 94 7.69 -18.15 4.88
N VAL A 95 6.78 -19.07 4.55
CA VAL A 95 5.69 -19.47 5.44
C VAL A 95 6.26 -20.07 6.72
N GLN A 96 5.94 -19.45 7.85
CA GLN A 96 6.36 -19.89 9.18
C GLN A 96 5.28 -20.74 9.84
N ASN A 97 4.03 -20.32 9.71
CA ASN A 97 2.90 -21.00 10.32
C ASN A 97 1.71 -21.03 9.37
N LYS A 98 0.98 -22.15 9.39
CA LYS A 98 -0.25 -22.36 8.64
C LYS A 98 -1.28 -23.05 9.54
N VAL A 99 -2.40 -22.37 9.78
CA VAL A 99 -3.54 -22.93 10.49
C VAL A 99 -4.75 -22.89 9.57
N ILE A 100 -5.32 -24.05 9.30
CA ILE A 100 -6.55 -24.17 8.51
C ILE A 100 -7.73 -24.37 9.45
N LYS A 101 -8.76 -23.56 9.26
CA LYS A 101 -10.07 -23.74 9.89
C LYS A 101 -11.11 -23.95 8.81
N ARG A 102 -12.19 -24.65 9.17
CA ARG A 102 -13.29 -24.95 8.26
C ARG A 102 -14.60 -24.63 8.97
N SER A 103 -15.57 -24.13 8.24
CA SER A 103 -16.94 -23.98 8.71
C SER A 103 -17.91 -24.36 7.60
N ILE A 104 -19.12 -24.71 7.99
CA ILE A 104 -20.24 -24.91 7.07
C ILE A 104 -21.24 -23.80 7.37
N ASP A 105 -21.70 -23.10 6.34
CA ASP A 105 -22.72 -22.06 6.51
C ASP A 105 -24.14 -22.64 6.54
N ALA A 106 -25.14 -21.75 6.56
CA ALA A 106 -26.54 -22.15 6.61
C ALA A 106 -27.03 -22.81 5.32
N ASP A 107 -26.36 -22.55 4.20
CA ASP A 107 -26.69 -23.07 2.88
C ASP A 107 -26.00 -24.42 2.61
N GLY A 108 -25.07 -24.82 3.50
CA GLY A 108 -24.35 -26.09 3.42
C GLY A 108 -22.97 -25.96 2.76
N ASP A 109 -22.57 -24.75 2.38
CA ASP A 109 -21.30 -24.51 1.72
C ASP A 109 -20.14 -24.63 2.70
N ILE A 110 -19.07 -25.29 2.27
CA ILE A 110 -17.86 -25.47 3.08
C ILE A 110 -16.93 -24.29 2.85
N HIS A 111 -16.76 -23.46 3.89
CA HIS A 111 -15.79 -22.38 3.92
C HIS A 111 -14.50 -22.83 4.58
N VAL A 112 -13.38 -22.47 3.96
CA VAL A 112 -12.03 -22.76 4.44
C VAL A 112 -11.31 -21.45 4.71
N PHE A 113 -10.72 -21.35 5.90
CA PHE A 113 -9.94 -20.20 6.35
C PHE A 113 -8.49 -20.63 6.58
N ALA A 114 -7.56 -20.09 5.80
CA ALA A 114 -6.14 -20.29 5.97
C ALA A 114 -5.53 -19.08 6.69
N HIS A 115 -5.19 -19.25 7.96
CA HIS A 115 -4.40 -18.29 8.71
C HIS A 115 -2.92 -18.56 8.47
N ILE A 116 -2.25 -17.67 7.74
CA ILE A 116 -0.84 -17.79 7.41
C ILE A 116 -0.03 -16.73 8.15
N THR A 117 1.09 -17.15 8.73
CA THR A 117 2.17 -16.26 9.12
C THR A 117 3.35 -16.53 8.20
N ALA A 118 3.85 -15.53 7.50
CA ALA A 118 5.01 -15.64 6.63
C ALA A 118 6.00 -14.52 6.91
N THR A 119 7.27 -14.75 6.63
CA THR A 119 8.31 -13.75 6.72
C THR A 119 8.92 -13.46 5.35
N ALA A 120 9.32 -12.22 5.12
CA ALA A 120 10.09 -11.84 3.95
C ALA A 120 11.10 -10.75 4.31
N ASP A 121 12.11 -10.61 3.47
CA ASP A 121 13.02 -9.47 3.47
C ASP A 121 12.52 -8.47 2.42
N PRO A 122 11.92 -7.34 2.84
CA PRO A 122 11.42 -6.34 1.91
C PRO A 122 12.53 -5.73 1.04
N ASP A 123 13.75 -5.61 1.55
CA ASP A 123 14.87 -5.01 0.81
C ASP A 123 15.38 -5.94 -0.29
N LEU A 124 15.36 -7.24 -0.03
CA LEU A 124 15.66 -8.26 -1.06
C LEU A 124 14.59 -8.24 -2.16
N VAL A 125 13.31 -8.27 -1.79
CA VAL A 125 12.19 -8.21 -2.75
C VAL A 125 12.31 -6.95 -3.62
N LEU A 126 12.64 -5.83 -3.00
CA LEU A 126 12.84 -4.55 -3.66
C LEU A 126 14.00 -4.60 -4.67
N SER A 127 15.13 -5.17 -4.27
CA SER A 127 16.33 -5.24 -5.12
C SER A 127 16.06 -5.98 -6.43
N GLU A 128 15.24 -7.03 -6.36
CA GLU A 128 14.85 -7.86 -7.51
C GLU A 128 13.83 -7.15 -8.40
N LEU A 129 12.83 -6.47 -7.81
CA LEU A 129 11.87 -5.67 -8.58
C LEU A 129 12.56 -4.55 -9.38
N ASN A 130 13.60 -3.92 -8.82
CA ASN A 130 14.38 -2.90 -9.52
C ASN A 130 15.14 -3.46 -10.73
N GLN A 131 15.69 -4.68 -10.64
CA GLN A 131 16.35 -5.32 -11.78
C GLN A 131 15.38 -5.58 -12.93
N LEU A 132 14.15 -6.01 -12.62
CA LEU A 132 13.10 -6.20 -13.62
C LEU A 132 12.73 -4.90 -14.32
N ALA A 133 12.57 -3.81 -13.56
CA ALA A 133 12.22 -2.51 -14.12
C ALA A 133 13.26 -2.04 -15.17
N ILE A 134 14.55 -2.14 -14.83
CA ILE A 134 15.68 -1.75 -15.70
C ILE A 134 15.70 -2.56 -17.01
N SER A 135 15.31 -3.83 -16.96
CA SER A 135 15.27 -4.70 -18.15
C SER A 135 14.21 -4.28 -19.18
N ARG A 136 13.10 -3.68 -18.74
CA ARG A 136 11.93 -3.37 -19.58
C ARG A 136 11.98 -2.03 -20.29
N PHE A 137 12.59 -1.04 -19.65
CA PHE A 137 12.81 0.27 -20.27
C PHE A 137 13.56 0.20 -21.61
N LYS A 138 14.27 -0.89 -21.88
CA LYS A 138 14.99 -1.10 -23.13
C LYS A 138 14.10 -1.53 -24.31
N ASN A 139 12.82 -1.91 -24.12
CA ASN A 139 12.14 -2.78 -25.08
C ASN A 139 10.82 -2.34 -25.75
N ASN A 140 10.09 -1.25 -25.43
CA ASN A 140 8.76 -1.05 -26.08
C ASN A 140 8.29 0.41 -26.33
N GLN A 141 8.05 0.73 -27.62
CA GLN A 141 7.15 1.79 -28.11
C GLN A 141 6.32 1.26 -29.31
N GLY A 142 5.00 1.54 -29.35
CA GLY A 142 4.14 1.38 -30.54
C GLY A 142 2.65 1.14 -30.23
N GLY A 143 1.75 1.98 -30.76
CA GLY A 143 0.28 1.95 -30.55
C GLY A 143 -0.55 1.78 -31.84
N VAL A 144 -1.89 1.66 -31.74
CA VAL A 144 -2.88 1.63 -32.86
C VAL A 144 -4.27 2.17 -32.45
N GLN A 145 -5.06 2.67 -33.43
CA GLN A 145 -6.23 3.58 -33.40
C GLN A 145 -7.59 2.91 -33.79
N PRO A 146 -8.80 3.49 -33.49
CA PRO A 146 -10.12 2.85 -33.63
C PRO A 146 -11.09 3.46 -34.69
N PRO A 147 -12.29 2.86 -34.96
CA PRO A 147 -13.31 3.39 -35.90
C PRO A 147 -14.49 4.15 -35.25
N SER A 148 -15.28 4.83 -36.09
CA SER A 148 -16.22 5.94 -35.83
C SER A 148 -17.72 5.58 -35.74
N GLY A 149 -18.52 6.31 -34.92
CA GLY A 149 -19.98 6.37 -35.04
C GLY A 149 -20.76 7.20 -33.98
N ASN A 150 -21.17 8.41 -34.37
CA ASN A 150 -22.31 9.32 -33.99
C ASN A 150 -22.85 9.48 -32.55
N THR A 151 -22.84 10.73 -32.08
CA THR A 151 -23.32 11.23 -30.75
C THR A 151 -24.61 12.07 -30.87
N PRO A 152 -25.58 11.99 -29.92
CA PRO A 152 -26.68 12.97 -29.81
C PRO A 152 -26.32 14.17 -28.92
N THR A 153 -26.92 15.31 -29.26
CA THR A 153 -26.67 16.71 -28.85
C THR A 153 -26.76 17.03 -27.35
N GLN A 154 -25.81 17.86 -26.86
CA GLN A 154 -25.78 18.47 -25.52
C GLN A 154 -26.65 19.75 -25.41
N PRO A 155 -27.16 20.12 -24.20
CA PRO A 155 -27.84 21.40 -23.97
C PRO A 155 -26.85 22.57 -23.76
N GLN A 156 -27.21 23.76 -24.26
CA GLN A 156 -26.36 24.96 -24.32
C GLN A 156 -26.21 25.71 -22.98
N GLY A 157 -24.96 26.04 -22.68
CA GLY A 157 -24.42 26.90 -21.61
C GLY A 157 -22.89 26.79 -21.68
N LYS A 158 -22.10 27.56 -20.90
CA LYS A 158 -20.65 27.27 -20.80
C LYS A 158 -20.47 26.00 -19.95
N VAL A 159 -20.84 24.84 -20.51
CA VAL A 159 -20.95 23.56 -19.80
C VAL A 159 -19.54 22.97 -19.72
N GLN A 160 -18.99 22.92 -18.51
CA GLN A 160 -17.84 22.06 -18.19
C GLN A 160 -18.20 20.64 -18.61
N SER A 161 -17.36 19.96 -19.39
CA SER A 161 -17.68 18.59 -19.80
C SER A 161 -17.82 17.69 -18.58
N VAL A 162 -18.60 16.62 -18.68
CA VAL A 162 -18.77 15.68 -17.56
C VAL A 162 -17.44 15.02 -17.19
N GLU A 163 -16.52 14.88 -18.15
CA GLU A 163 -15.14 14.44 -17.97
C GLU A 163 -14.29 15.47 -17.22
N GLU A 164 -14.39 16.76 -17.57
CA GLU A 164 -13.71 17.84 -16.84
C GLU A 164 -14.20 17.90 -15.39
N TYR A 165 -15.48 17.65 -15.13
CA TYR A 165 -16.00 17.55 -13.77
C TYR A 165 -15.38 16.37 -13.03
N ALA A 166 -15.29 15.20 -13.67
CA ALA A 166 -14.68 14.02 -13.07
C ALA A 166 -13.20 14.24 -12.73
N VAL A 167 -12.45 14.93 -13.59
CA VAL A 167 -11.06 15.33 -13.33
C VAL A 167 -11.01 16.34 -12.18
N GLN A 168 -11.78 17.42 -12.22
CA GLN A 168 -11.77 18.47 -11.19
C GLN A 168 -12.15 17.94 -9.80
N LYS A 169 -13.08 16.96 -9.74
CA LYS A 169 -13.50 16.33 -8.48
C LYS A 169 -12.66 15.11 -8.11
N HIS A 170 -11.66 14.77 -8.92
CA HIS A 170 -10.78 13.63 -8.72
C HIS A 170 -11.61 12.34 -8.49
N LEU A 171 -12.58 12.08 -9.36
CA LEU A 171 -13.45 10.91 -9.24
C LEU A 171 -12.74 9.66 -9.77
N SER A 172 -13.07 8.49 -9.21
CA SER A 172 -12.79 7.22 -9.86
C SER A 172 -13.72 7.00 -11.05
N LYS A 173 -13.45 6.00 -11.90
CA LYS A 173 -14.38 5.58 -12.95
C LYS A 173 -15.76 5.21 -12.38
N LYS A 174 -15.80 4.50 -11.24
CA LYS A 174 -17.05 4.18 -10.53
C LYS A 174 -17.74 5.44 -10.00
N GLY A 175 -16.98 6.39 -9.47
CA GLY A 175 -17.49 7.69 -9.02
C GLY A 175 -18.07 8.50 -10.16
N PHE A 176 -17.40 8.51 -11.32
CA PHE A 176 -17.87 9.17 -12.53
C PHE A 176 -19.15 8.54 -13.06
N PHE A 177 -19.21 7.21 -13.14
CA PHE A 177 -20.44 6.48 -13.49
C PHE A 177 -21.61 6.84 -12.55
N ARG A 178 -21.39 6.87 -11.23
CA ARG A 178 -22.41 7.29 -10.25
C ARG A 178 -22.87 8.74 -10.47
N TYR A 179 -21.94 9.64 -10.75
CA TYR A 179 -22.24 11.03 -11.07
C TYR A 179 -23.11 11.16 -12.32
N LEU A 180 -22.82 10.41 -13.39
CA LEU A 180 -23.64 10.41 -14.59
C LEU A 180 -25.08 9.95 -14.29
N LEU A 181 -25.25 8.86 -13.54
CA LEU A 181 -26.57 8.38 -13.12
C LEU A 181 -27.32 9.44 -12.28
N SER A 182 -26.64 10.10 -11.34
CA SER A 182 -27.28 11.13 -10.49
C SER A 182 -27.72 12.37 -11.27
N ASN A 183 -27.10 12.63 -12.42
CA ASN A 183 -27.45 13.73 -13.32
C ASN A 183 -28.46 13.30 -14.42
N GLY A 184 -29.09 12.14 -14.27
CA GLY A 184 -30.18 11.70 -15.13
C GLY A 184 -29.74 11.05 -16.45
N TYR A 185 -28.46 10.67 -16.60
CA TYR A 185 -28.03 9.91 -17.76
C TYR A 185 -28.64 8.50 -17.72
N PRO A 186 -29.21 8.00 -18.82
CA PRO A 186 -29.57 6.60 -18.98
C PRO A 186 -28.37 5.69 -18.65
N ARG A 187 -28.63 4.54 -18.02
CA ARG A 187 -27.56 3.65 -17.51
C ARG A 187 -26.60 3.19 -18.61
N ASP A 188 -27.12 2.83 -19.78
CA ASP A 188 -26.35 2.44 -20.96
C ASP A 188 -25.41 3.56 -21.43
N LYS A 189 -25.89 4.81 -21.48
CA LYS A 189 -25.06 5.98 -21.79
C LYS A 189 -24.02 6.23 -20.70
N ALA A 190 -24.39 6.15 -19.42
CA ALA A 190 -23.47 6.34 -18.31
C ALA A 190 -22.34 5.29 -18.32
N THR A 191 -22.68 4.03 -18.59
CA THR A 191 -21.70 2.95 -18.77
C THR A 191 -20.76 3.29 -19.92
N TYR A 192 -21.29 3.53 -21.11
CA TYR A 192 -20.49 3.84 -22.30
C TYR A 192 -19.55 5.03 -22.08
N THR A 193 -20.06 6.16 -21.58
CA THR A 193 -19.25 7.36 -21.31
C THR A 193 -18.17 7.08 -20.27
N SER A 194 -18.49 6.40 -19.16
CA SER A 194 -17.47 6.09 -18.14
C SER A 194 -16.40 5.09 -18.61
N GLU A 195 -16.73 4.21 -19.57
CA GLU A 195 -15.80 3.23 -20.14
C GLU A 195 -14.87 3.82 -21.19
N HIS A 196 -15.35 4.82 -21.95
CA HIS A 196 -14.61 5.43 -23.05
C HIS A 196 -14.02 6.80 -22.71
N ALA A 197 -14.21 7.29 -21.48
CA ALA A 197 -13.61 8.53 -21.03
C ALA A 197 -12.08 8.43 -21.01
N ALA A 198 -11.43 9.33 -21.75
CA ALA A 198 -9.98 9.48 -21.78
C ALA A 198 -9.48 10.25 -20.53
N ILE A 199 -9.76 9.70 -19.35
CA ILE A 199 -9.36 10.26 -18.06
C ILE A 199 -8.24 9.41 -17.47
N ASP A 200 -7.22 10.08 -16.95
CA ASP A 200 -6.19 9.43 -16.14
C ASP A 200 -6.73 9.19 -14.72
N TRP A 201 -7.29 8.00 -14.51
CA TRP A 201 -7.83 7.60 -13.21
C TRP A 201 -6.76 7.43 -12.13
N ASN A 202 -5.52 7.12 -12.52
CA ASN A 202 -4.39 7.05 -11.60
C ASN A 202 -4.06 8.45 -11.06
N ASN A 203 -4.04 9.46 -11.94
CA ASN A 203 -3.88 10.85 -11.52
C ASN A 203 -5.04 11.32 -10.63
N ASN A 204 -6.29 10.95 -10.95
CA ASN A 204 -7.42 11.26 -10.06
C ASN A 204 -7.26 10.63 -8.67
N ALA A 205 -6.79 9.38 -8.58
CA ALA A 205 -6.54 8.75 -7.29
C ALA A 205 -5.42 9.47 -6.51
N LEU A 206 -4.35 9.87 -7.20
CA LEU A 206 -3.24 10.64 -6.63
C LEU A 206 -3.71 11.99 -6.07
N GLU A 207 -4.47 12.75 -6.84
CA GLU A 207 -5.02 14.02 -6.39
C GLU A 207 -6.03 13.84 -5.25
N LYS A 208 -6.82 12.75 -5.25
CA LYS A 208 -7.69 12.40 -4.12
C LYS A 208 -6.88 12.11 -2.85
N ALA A 209 -5.76 11.40 -2.96
CA ALA A 209 -4.87 11.16 -1.83
C ALA A 209 -4.28 12.46 -1.28
N LYS A 210 -3.88 13.40 -2.15
CA LYS A 210 -3.44 14.75 -1.76
C LYS A 210 -4.54 15.54 -1.06
N GLU A 211 -5.79 15.45 -1.54
CA GLU A 211 -6.93 16.07 -0.87
C GLU A 211 -7.11 15.54 0.56
N TYR A 212 -6.97 14.23 0.79
CA TYR A 212 -7.01 13.68 2.15
C TYR A 212 -5.94 14.29 3.04
N LEU A 213 -4.68 14.29 2.58
CA LEU A 213 -3.57 14.88 3.32
C LEU A 213 -3.73 16.40 3.59
N SER A 214 -4.44 17.11 2.72
CA SER A 214 -4.73 18.54 2.92
C SER A 214 -5.75 18.80 4.04
N ARG A 215 -6.60 17.82 4.36
CA ARG A 215 -7.69 17.95 5.35
C ARG A 215 -7.30 17.45 6.73
N GLY A 216 -6.18 16.75 6.85
CA GLY A 216 -5.71 16.26 8.13
C GLY A 216 -4.60 15.24 7.97
N TYR A 217 -4.29 14.59 9.09
CA TYR A 217 -3.24 13.61 9.13
C TYR A 217 -3.78 12.20 8.93
N TYR A 218 -3.11 11.38 8.13
CA TYR A 218 -3.57 10.02 7.85
C TYR A 218 -2.38 9.06 7.75
N ALA A 219 -2.62 7.83 8.20
CA ALA A 219 -1.71 6.73 7.89
C ALA A 219 -1.79 6.39 6.40
N LYS A 220 -0.68 5.91 5.83
CA LYS A 220 -0.62 5.43 4.44
C LYS A 220 -1.70 4.39 4.16
N LYS A 221 -1.84 3.40 5.05
CA LYS A 221 -2.89 2.37 4.97
C LYS A 221 -4.30 2.96 5.03
N GLY A 222 -4.51 3.99 5.84
CA GLY A 222 -5.80 4.67 5.97
C GLY A 222 -6.27 5.32 4.66
N ILE A 223 -5.40 6.07 3.99
CA ILE A 223 -5.73 6.69 2.69
C ILE A 223 -5.98 5.60 1.63
N TYR A 224 -5.14 4.55 1.60
CA TYR A 224 -5.34 3.44 0.67
C TYR A 224 -6.72 2.80 0.84
N THR A 225 -7.12 2.46 2.07
CA THR A 225 -8.45 1.91 2.37
C THR A 225 -9.57 2.87 1.97
N GLN A 226 -9.36 4.17 2.17
CA GLN A 226 -10.34 5.19 1.82
C GLN A 226 -10.58 5.29 0.30
N LEU A 227 -9.52 5.28 -0.50
CA LEU A 227 -9.60 5.29 -1.97
C LEU A 227 -10.36 4.06 -2.52
N LEU A 228 -10.20 2.90 -1.89
CA LEU A 228 -10.92 1.67 -2.24
C LEU A 228 -12.36 1.64 -1.77
N SER A 229 -12.73 2.49 -0.81
CA SER A 229 -14.06 2.48 -0.22
C SER A 229 -15.14 2.67 -1.30
N PRO A 230 -16.37 2.18 -1.10
CA PRO A 230 -17.45 2.39 -2.08
C PRO A 230 -17.70 3.87 -2.42
N ASN A 231 -17.39 4.76 -1.49
CA ASN A 231 -17.54 6.21 -1.64
C ASN A 231 -16.59 6.79 -2.69
N ASP A 232 -15.32 6.41 -2.65
CA ASP A 232 -14.33 6.85 -3.64
C ASP A 232 -14.35 5.92 -4.86
N GLY A 233 -14.22 4.61 -4.63
CA GLY A 233 -14.44 3.57 -5.62
C GLY A 233 -13.31 3.39 -6.63
N PHE A 234 -12.09 3.81 -6.28
CA PHE A 234 -10.91 3.54 -7.10
C PHE A 234 -10.61 2.04 -7.15
N THR A 235 -9.94 1.62 -8.21
CA THR A 235 -9.37 0.28 -8.29
C THR A 235 -8.18 0.16 -7.34
N ARG A 236 -7.77 -1.08 -7.09
CA ARG A 236 -6.59 -1.35 -6.24
C ARG A 236 -5.31 -0.81 -6.89
N GLU A 237 -5.26 -0.86 -8.21
CA GLU A 237 -4.17 -0.37 -9.04
C GLU A 237 -4.06 1.16 -8.95
N GLU A 238 -5.19 1.87 -9.09
CA GLU A 238 -5.26 3.34 -8.96
C GLU A 238 -4.90 3.82 -7.55
N ALA A 239 -5.44 3.15 -6.52
CA ALA A 239 -5.11 3.46 -5.13
C ALA A 239 -3.62 3.18 -4.82
N PHE A 240 -3.07 2.08 -5.35
CA PHE A 240 -1.66 1.76 -5.20
C PHE A 240 -0.75 2.79 -5.89
N TYR A 241 -1.11 3.21 -7.11
CA TYR A 241 -0.42 4.29 -7.81
C TYR A 241 -0.43 5.58 -6.99
N ALA A 242 -1.59 5.98 -6.48
CA ALA A 242 -1.74 7.17 -5.64
C ALA A 242 -0.82 7.11 -4.41
N MET A 243 -0.83 6.00 -3.68
CA MET A 243 -0.03 5.86 -2.46
C MET A 243 1.48 5.73 -2.69
N THR A 244 1.88 5.35 -3.90
CA THR A 244 3.30 5.32 -4.31
C THR A 244 3.80 6.70 -4.71
N ASN A 245 2.94 7.54 -5.31
CA ASN A 245 3.34 8.82 -5.88
C ASN A 245 2.94 10.05 -5.05
N VAL A 246 2.13 9.87 -3.99
CA VAL A 246 1.69 10.98 -3.15
C VAL A 246 2.86 11.55 -2.34
N PRO A 247 3.19 12.84 -2.48
CA PRO A 247 4.28 13.45 -1.72
C PRO A 247 3.83 13.65 -0.27
N ALA A 248 4.31 12.78 0.63
CA ALA A 248 3.97 12.82 2.04
C ALA A 248 5.18 12.47 2.90
N ASP A 249 5.34 13.21 3.99
CA ASP A 249 6.23 12.84 5.08
C ASP A 249 5.41 12.09 6.13
N TRP A 250 5.50 10.75 6.09
CA TRP A 250 4.68 9.87 6.92
C TRP A 250 4.99 9.97 8.43
N ASN A 251 6.23 10.31 8.77
CA ASN A 251 6.62 10.62 10.14
C ASN A 251 5.92 11.89 10.64
N ASN A 252 5.86 12.93 9.80
CA ASN A 252 5.10 14.14 10.09
C ASN A 252 3.58 13.88 10.11
N GLN A 253 3.05 12.96 9.30
CA GLN A 253 1.65 12.55 9.39
C GLN A 253 1.35 11.92 10.76
N ALA A 254 2.19 10.99 11.21
CA ALA A 254 2.02 10.34 12.52
C ALA A 254 2.13 11.35 13.67
N LEU A 255 3.15 12.22 13.65
CA LEU A 255 3.35 13.26 14.65
C LEU A 255 2.18 14.25 14.69
N GLY A 256 1.71 14.69 13.53
CA GLY A 256 0.55 15.57 13.42
C GLY A 256 -0.70 14.94 14.02
N LYS A 257 -0.97 13.67 13.73
CA LYS A 257 -2.09 12.92 14.34
C LYS A 257 -1.93 12.76 15.85
N ALA A 258 -0.72 12.44 16.30
CA ALA A 258 -0.41 12.29 17.72
C ALA A 258 -0.71 13.60 18.48
N ARG A 259 -0.24 14.73 17.95
CA ARG A 259 -0.50 16.07 18.50
C ARG A 259 -2.00 16.39 18.55
N GLN A 260 -2.77 16.03 17.53
CA GLN A 260 -4.23 16.17 17.55
C GLN A 260 -4.86 15.44 18.75
N TYR A 261 -4.45 14.19 19.03
CA TYR A 261 -4.96 13.46 20.18
C TYR A 261 -4.46 13.99 21.52
N SER A 262 -3.22 14.45 21.60
CA SER A 262 -2.70 15.09 22.82
C SER A 262 -3.49 16.37 23.16
N GLN A 263 -3.84 17.18 22.15
CA GLN A 263 -4.72 18.34 22.33
C GLN A 263 -6.13 17.97 22.82
N MET A 264 -6.59 16.74 22.56
CA MET A 264 -7.84 16.20 23.10
C MET A 264 -7.68 15.62 24.53
N GLY A 265 -6.51 15.78 25.15
CA GLY A 265 -6.21 15.28 26.50
C GLY A 265 -5.96 13.78 26.60
N TRP A 266 -5.62 13.12 25.48
CA TRP A 266 -5.35 11.67 25.50
C TRP A 266 -3.97 11.38 26.10
N THR A 267 -3.86 10.25 26.82
CA THR A 267 -2.58 9.80 27.38
C THR A 267 -1.66 9.24 26.30
N ALA A 268 -0.34 9.31 26.51
CA ALA A 268 0.65 8.81 25.55
C ALA A 268 0.40 7.35 25.12
N ASN A 269 0.05 6.46 26.05
CA ASN A 269 -0.27 5.07 25.75
C ASN A 269 -1.51 4.95 24.85
N LYS A 270 -2.56 5.74 25.11
CA LYS A 270 -3.77 5.74 24.29
C LYS A 270 -3.51 6.28 22.89
N ILE A 271 -2.67 7.31 22.78
CA ILE A 271 -2.25 7.89 21.49
C ILE A 271 -1.47 6.85 20.68
N SER A 272 -0.44 6.24 21.27
CA SER A 272 0.38 5.22 20.62
C SER A 272 -0.46 4.06 20.10
N GLN A 273 -1.33 3.48 20.95
CA GLN A 273 -2.24 2.41 20.54
C GLN A 273 -3.17 2.84 19.41
N ARG A 274 -3.70 4.08 19.47
CA ARG A 274 -4.60 4.56 18.43
C ARG A 274 -3.89 4.73 17.09
N LEU A 275 -2.68 5.28 17.07
CA LEU A 275 -1.90 5.41 15.84
C LEU A 275 -1.64 4.03 15.21
N SER A 276 -1.28 3.02 16.00
CA SER A 276 -1.14 1.65 15.49
C SER A 276 -2.46 1.10 14.90
N ILE A 277 -3.60 1.32 15.56
CA ILE A 277 -4.93 0.91 15.07
C ILE A 277 -5.28 1.63 13.75
N GLU A 278 -4.93 2.90 13.62
CA GLU A 278 -5.15 3.68 12.40
C GLU A 278 -4.19 3.31 11.27
N GLY A 279 -3.22 2.44 11.54
CA GLY A 279 -2.36 1.83 10.53
C GLY A 279 -1.07 2.59 10.25
N PHE A 280 -0.61 3.45 11.17
CA PHE A 280 0.76 3.98 11.15
C PHE A 280 1.75 2.84 11.47
N SER A 281 2.93 2.86 10.85
CA SER A 281 3.98 1.87 11.10
C SER A 281 4.54 1.99 12.53
N ASN A 282 5.19 0.95 13.03
CA ASN A 282 5.79 1.00 14.37
C ASN A 282 6.85 2.11 14.46
N GLU A 283 7.62 2.29 13.39
CA GLU A 283 8.62 3.34 13.24
C GLU A 283 7.98 4.73 13.26
N GLU A 284 6.89 4.95 12.53
CA GLU A 284 6.13 6.20 12.51
C GLU A 284 5.50 6.52 13.88
N VAL A 285 4.94 5.51 14.54
CA VAL A 285 4.39 5.64 15.90
C VAL A 285 5.49 6.01 16.89
N HIS A 286 6.64 5.33 16.83
CA HIS A 286 7.77 5.61 17.70
C HIS A 286 8.34 7.02 17.46
N PHE A 287 8.49 7.41 16.20
CA PHE A 287 8.88 8.76 15.81
C PHE A 287 7.90 9.80 16.38
N ALA A 288 6.59 9.61 16.17
CA ALA A 288 5.58 10.52 16.66
C ALA A 288 5.60 10.66 18.19
N MET A 289 5.68 9.54 18.91
CA MET A 289 5.65 9.52 20.38
C MET A 289 6.93 10.08 21.04
N SER A 290 8.05 10.13 20.32
CA SER A 290 9.29 10.75 20.81
C SER A 290 9.36 12.27 20.56
N HIS A 291 8.44 12.82 19.75
CA HIS A 291 8.45 14.22 19.31
C HIS A 291 7.15 15.01 19.65
N ILE A 292 6.25 14.38 20.40
CA ILE A 292 4.98 14.93 20.90
C ILE A 292 5.14 15.47 22.32
#